data_AF-A0A7R9V9S6-F1
#
_entry.id   AF-A0A7R9V9S6-F1
#
_cell.length_a   1.000
_cell.length_b   1.000
_cell.length_c   1.000
_cell.angle_alpha   90.00
_cell.angle_beta   90.00
_cell.angle_gamma   90.00
#
_symmetry.space_group_name_H-M   'P 1'
#
loop_
_entity.id
_entity.type
_entity.pdbx_description
1 polymer ?
#
loop_
_entity_poly.entity_id
_entity_poly.type
_entity_poly.pdbx_seq_one_letter_code
_entity_poly.pdbx_strand_id
1 'polypeptide(L)'
;ATAAEPAEAARTARIGVGVVSVAPPSLPAKQGLSALLYLDVRPYRQYAQHLASFGAQAALVAGSPYYQLLIGRILGYKEDHIRAHVAEGGGSVTAAVDAEVAKDMRRIAKRG
;
A
#
# COMPACT_ATOMS: atom_id res chain seq x y z
N ALA A 1 -20.67 -48.52 -4.28
CA ALA A 1 -19.36 -48.03 -3.82
C ALA A 1 -18.45 -48.07 -5.05
N THR A 2 -17.90 -46.98 -5.57
CA THR A 2 -17.35 -45.80 -4.89
C THR A 2 -17.33 -44.60 -5.83
N ALA A 3 -17.67 -43.45 -5.25
CA ALA A 3 -17.22 -42.09 -5.55
C ALA A 3 -17.39 -41.56 -6.99
N ALA A 4 -18.45 -40.78 -7.16
CA ALA A 4 -18.34 -39.53 -7.89
C ALA A 4 -17.20 -38.69 -7.28
N GLU A 5 -16.20 -38.33 -8.08
CA GLU A 5 -15.37 -37.15 -7.82
C GLU A 5 -15.29 -36.29 -9.09
N PRO A 6 -16.34 -35.52 -9.41
CA PRO A 6 -16.17 -34.33 -10.20
C PRO A 6 -15.73 -33.18 -9.27
N ALA A 7 -14.77 -32.37 -9.72
CA ALA A 7 -14.57 -30.97 -9.29
C ALA A 7 -13.50 -30.57 -8.25
N GLU A 8 -12.56 -31.43 -7.83
CA GLU A 8 -11.52 -30.99 -6.87
C GLU A 8 -10.17 -30.57 -7.50
N ALA A 9 -9.85 -30.98 -8.74
CA ALA A 9 -8.51 -30.80 -9.31
C ALA A 9 -8.27 -29.54 -10.17
N ALA A 10 -9.24 -28.62 -10.29
CA ALA A 10 -9.11 -27.46 -11.18
C ALA A 10 -9.63 -26.13 -10.59
N ARG A 11 -9.55 -25.95 -9.26
CA ARG A 11 -9.62 -24.58 -8.70
C ARG A 11 -8.29 -23.88 -8.93
N THR A 12 -8.01 -23.52 -10.17
CA THR A 12 -7.15 -22.36 -10.45
C THR A 12 -7.84 -21.19 -9.77
N ALA A 13 -7.39 -20.84 -8.56
CA ALA A 13 -7.90 -19.67 -7.85
C ALA A 13 -7.72 -18.49 -8.82
N ARG A 14 -8.83 -17.97 -9.34
CA ARG A 14 -8.80 -16.79 -10.21
C ARG A 14 -8.24 -15.67 -9.35
N ILE A 15 -6.98 -15.34 -9.55
CA ILE A 15 -6.35 -14.18 -8.91
C ILE A 15 -7.02 -12.96 -9.55
N GLY A 16 -8.00 -12.40 -8.86
CA GLY A 16 -8.64 -11.15 -9.26
C GLY A 16 -7.68 -9.99 -9.11
N VAL A 17 -7.75 -9.01 -10.02
CA VAL A 17 -7.06 -7.73 -9.89
C VAL A 17 -8.12 -6.67 -9.61
N GLY A 18 -7.98 -5.99 -8.49
CA GLY A 18 -8.78 -4.82 -8.14
C GLY A 18 -8.10 -3.53 -8.58
N VAL A 19 -8.90 -2.52 -8.88
CA VAL A 19 -8.42 -1.17 -9.22
C VAL A 19 -9.12 -0.16 -8.32
N VAL A 20 -8.37 0.73 -7.67
CA VAL A 20 -8.90 1.94 -7.02
C VAL A 20 -8.42 3.14 -7.81
N SER A 21 -9.35 3.95 -8.31
CA SER A 21 -9.05 5.20 -9.00
C SER A 21 -9.29 6.40 -8.09
N VAL A 22 -8.31 7.29 -7.97
CA VAL A 22 -8.41 8.54 -7.20
C VAL A 22 -7.92 9.72 -8.02
N ALA A 23 -8.51 10.89 -7.77
CA ALA A 23 -7.97 12.13 -8.30
C ALA A 23 -6.59 12.40 -7.68
N PRO A 24 -5.62 12.93 -8.44
CA PRO A 24 -4.38 13.44 -7.89
C PRO A 24 -4.66 14.51 -6.80
N PRO A 25 -3.86 14.58 -5.73
CA PRO A 25 -3.92 15.69 -4.79
C PRO A 25 -3.88 17.03 -5.51
N SER A 26 -4.74 17.95 -5.11
CA SER A 26 -4.83 19.32 -5.66
C SER A 26 -5.31 19.43 -7.12
N LEU A 27 -5.72 18.35 -7.77
CA LEU A 27 -6.35 18.40 -9.11
C LEU A 27 -7.76 17.78 -9.07
N PRO A 28 -8.75 18.41 -9.74
CA PRO A 28 -10.06 17.80 -9.90
C PRO A 28 -9.95 16.52 -10.76
N ALA A 29 -10.82 15.54 -10.49
CA ALA A 29 -10.82 14.23 -11.17
C ALA A 29 -10.93 14.30 -12.72
N LYS A 30 -11.35 15.44 -13.27
CA LYS A 30 -11.43 15.70 -14.71
C LYS A 30 -10.08 16.08 -15.34
N GLN A 31 -9.07 16.41 -14.55
CA GLN A 31 -7.75 16.90 -15.01
C GLN A 31 -6.62 15.87 -14.82
N GLY A 32 -6.85 14.80 -14.07
CA GLY A 32 -5.90 13.72 -13.91
C GLY A 32 -6.50 12.56 -13.10
N LEU A 33 -5.98 11.36 -13.31
CA LEU A 33 -6.40 10.14 -12.63
C LEU A 33 -5.18 9.36 -12.16
N SER A 34 -5.18 8.93 -10.89
CA SER A 34 -4.23 7.96 -10.35
C SER A 34 -4.95 6.64 -10.10
N ALA A 35 -4.34 5.53 -10.50
CA ALA A 35 -4.89 4.20 -10.30
C ALA A 35 -3.96 3.34 -9.44
N LEU A 36 -4.53 2.66 -8.45
CA LEU A 36 -3.86 1.67 -7.61
C LEU A 36 -4.35 0.28 -8.03
N LEU A 37 -3.43 -0.53 -8.53
CA LEU A 37 -3.67 -1.93 -8.90
C LEU A 37 -3.27 -2.81 -7.72
N TYR A 38 -4.15 -3.73 -7.33
CA TYR A 38 -3.91 -4.65 -6.22
C TYR A 38 -4.50 -6.02 -6.51
N LEU A 39 -3.95 -7.06 -5.88
CA LEU A 39 -4.54 -8.39 -5.92
C LEU A 39 -5.82 -8.40 -5.08
N ASP A 40 -6.94 -8.91 -5.61
CA ASP A 40 -8.24 -8.98 -4.92
C ASP A 40 -8.27 -10.11 -3.88
N VAL A 41 -7.27 -10.12 -3.02
CA VAL A 41 -7.14 -10.98 -1.86
C VAL A 41 -6.79 -10.13 -0.66
N ARG A 42 -7.22 -10.55 0.54
CA ARG A 42 -6.83 -9.87 1.78
C ARG A 42 -5.33 -10.07 2.00
N PRO A 43 -4.60 -9.08 2.54
CA PRO A 43 -5.04 -7.75 3.00
C PRO A 43 -4.95 -6.63 1.93
N TYR A 44 -4.51 -6.94 0.71
CA TYR A 44 -4.16 -5.92 -0.29
C TYR A 44 -5.30 -4.97 -0.66
N ARG A 45 -6.54 -5.47 -0.63
CA ARG A 45 -7.73 -4.62 -0.82
C ARG A 45 -7.86 -3.49 0.20
N GLN A 46 -7.57 -3.77 1.47
CA GLN A 46 -7.63 -2.77 2.55
C GLN A 46 -6.48 -1.77 2.42
N TYR A 47 -5.29 -2.26 2.07
CA TYR A 47 -4.13 -1.42 1.82
C TYR A 47 -4.34 -0.48 0.64
N ALA A 48 -4.92 -0.96 -0.47
CA ALA A 48 -5.21 -0.13 -1.63
C ALA A 48 -6.14 1.05 -1.30
N GLN A 49 -7.18 0.82 -0.50
CA GLN A 49 -8.08 1.90 -0.04
C GLN A 49 -7.36 2.91 0.87
N HIS A 50 -6.47 2.44 1.75
CA HIS A 50 -5.67 3.33 2.59
C HIS A 50 -4.69 4.16 1.76
N LEU A 51 -3.92 3.53 0.88
CA LEU A 51 -2.97 4.19 -0.02
C LEU A 51 -3.68 5.23 -0.91
N ALA A 52 -4.89 4.92 -1.37
CA ALA A 52 -5.74 5.84 -2.11
C ALA A 52 -6.07 7.11 -1.29
N SER A 53 -6.37 6.96 0.00
CA SER A 53 -6.72 8.07 0.89
C SER A 53 -5.55 9.00 1.21
N PHE A 54 -4.31 8.52 1.11
CA PHE A 54 -3.11 9.34 1.34
C PHE A 54 -2.75 10.21 0.13
N GLY A 55 -3.43 10.06 -1.01
CA GLY A 55 -3.06 10.78 -2.23
C GLY A 55 -1.69 10.33 -2.76
N ALA A 56 -1.32 9.08 -2.48
CA ALA A 56 0.00 8.55 -2.80
C ALA A 56 0.18 8.41 -4.33
N GLN A 57 0.69 9.46 -4.98
CA GLN A 57 1.12 9.40 -6.37
C GLN A 57 2.52 8.78 -6.43
N ALA A 58 2.62 7.63 -7.10
CA ALA A 58 3.81 6.77 -7.14
C ALA A 58 5.14 7.49 -7.37
N ALA A 59 5.18 8.60 -8.11
CA ALA A 59 6.42 9.33 -8.40
C ALA A 59 6.89 10.28 -7.28
N LEU A 60 5.99 10.99 -6.60
CA LEU A 60 6.34 11.90 -5.47
C LEU A 60 6.57 11.12 -4.16
N VAL A 61 5.95 9.95 -4.04
CA VAL A 61 5.97 9.09 -2.86
C VAL A 61 7.22 8.20 -2.85
N ALA A 62 7.71 7.78 -4.03
CA ALA A 62 8.84 6.87 -4.15
C ALA A 62 10.18 7.44 -3.67
N GLY A 63 10.35 8.77 -3.65
CA GLY A 63 11.58 9.42 -3.16
C GLY A 63 11.46 10.06 -1.77
N SER A 64 10.28 10.02 -1.14
CA SER A 64 10.06 10.69 0.14
C SER A 64 10.42 9.76 1.31
N PRO A 65 11.36 10.15 2.20
CA PRO A 65 11.67 9.37 3.40
C PRO A 65 10.45 9.10 4.29
N TYR A 66 9.52 10.05 4.35
CA TYR A 66 8.28 9.90 5.11
C TYR A 66 7.41 8.77 4.56
N TYR A 67 7.16 8.75 3.25
CA TYR A 67 6.29 7.75 2.65
C TYR A 67 6.94 6.37 2.61
N GLN A 68 8.23 6.30 2.30
CA GLN A 68 9.00 5.05 2.37
C GLN A 68 8.94 4.45 3.78
N LEU A 69 9.08 5.27 4.82
CA LEU A 69 8.99 4.82 6.22
C LEU A 69 7.57 4.39 6.60
N LEU A 70 6.56 5.21 6.29
CA LEU A 70 5.16 4.94 6.60
C LEU A 70 4.68 3.64 5.94
N ILE A 71 4.91 3.49 4.64
CA ILE A 71 4.49 2.31 3.88
C ILE A 71 5.24 1.08 4.37
N GLY A 72 6.55 1.16 4.60
CA GLY A 72 7.34 0.05 5.12
C GLY A 72 6.80 -0.48 6.45
N ARG A 73 6.41 0.42 7.36
CA ARG A 73 5.80 0.07 8.66
C ARG A 73 4.38 -0.51 8.50
N ILE A 74 3.56 0.04 7.60
CA ILE A 74 2.22 -0.52 7.29
C ILE A 74 2.33 -1.95 6.76
N LEU A 75 3.34 -2.23 5.94
CA LEU A 75 3.60 -3.56 5.37
C LEU A 75 4.29 -4.51 6.35
N GLY A 76 4.72 -4.03 7.52
CA GLY A 76 5.36 -4.85 8.55
C GLY A 76 6.81 -5.22 8.24
N TYR A 77 7.51 -4.45 7.40
CA TYR A 77 8.94 -4.67 7.14
C TYR A 77 9.78 -4.36 8.38
N LYS A 78 10.96 -4.98 8.46
CA LYS A 78 11.94 -4.68 9.51
C LYS A 78 12.42 -3.25 9.36
N GLU A 79 12.46 -2.52 10.47
CA GLU A 79 12.85 -1.12 10.53
C GLU A 79 14.21 -0.85 9.85
N ASP A 80 15.20 -1.72 10.08
CA ASP A 80 16.53 -1.60 9.47
C ASP A 80 16.49 -1.67 7.94
N HIS A 81 15.64 -2.52 7.37
CA HIS A 81 15.49 -2.65 5.92
C HIS A 81 14.83 -1.41 5.32
N ILE A 82 13.86 -0.83 6.04
CA ILE A 82 13.18 0.39 5.60
C ILE A 82 14.18 1.55 5.58
N ARG A 83 14.98 1.71 6.65
CA ARG A 83 15.98 2.78 6.75
C ARG A 83 17.10 2.63 5.72
N ALA A 84 17.56 1.41 5.47
CA ALA A 84 18.53 1.14 4.41
C ALA A 84 17.98 1.55 3.04
N HIS A 85 16.75 1.18 2.71
CA HIS A 85 16.11 1.54 1.45
C HIS A 85 15.94 3.07 1.28
N VAL A 86 15.59 3.78 2.35
CA VAL A 86 15.50 5.25 2.34
C VAL A 86 16.88 5.87 2.03
N ALA A 87 17.94 5.34 2.65
CA ALA A 87 19.30 5.84 2.45
C ALA A 87 19.82 5.55 1.03
N GLU A 88 19.52 4.37 0.46
CA GLU A 88 19.86 4.01 -0.92
C GLU A 88 19.22 4.98 -1.94
N GLY A 89 18.03 5.49 -1.65
CA GLY A 89 17.35 6.51 -2.43
C GLY A 89 17.88 7.95 -2.23
N GLY A 90 18.94 8.14 -1.43
CA GLY A 90 19.49 9.45 -1.08
C GLY A 90 18.68 10.23 -0.03
N GLY A 91 17.71 9.58 0.61
CA GLY A 91 16.89 10.13 1.67
C GLY A 91 17.47 9.92 3.07
N SER A 92 16.88 10.57 4.08
CA SER A 92 17.20 10.28 5.49
C SER A 92 15.95 10.30 6.36
N VAL A 93 15.87 9.35 7.29
CA VAL A 93 14.81 9.32 8.31
C VAL A 93 15.24 10.19 9.48
N THR A 94 14.75 11.42 9.53
CA THR A 94 14.97 12.34 10.66
C THR A 94 13.97 12.08 11.78
N ALA A 95 14.26 12.60 12.98
CA ALA A 95 13.34 12.50 14.12
C ALA A 95 11.96 13.11 13.84
N ALA A 96 11.90 14.17 13.03
CA ALA A 96 10.64 14.80 12.62
C ALA A 96 9.81 13.87 11.72
N VAL A 97 10.47 13.20 10.77
CA VAL A 97 9.83 12.19 9.91
C VAL A 97 9.30 11.04 10.76
N ASP A 98 10.10 10.54 11.69
CA ASP A 98 9.71 9.46 12.61
C ASP A 98 8.47 9.83 13.45
N ALA A 99 8.42 11.07 13.97
CA ALA A 99 7.32 11.57 14.78
C ALA A 99 6.00 11.66 14.00
N GLU A 100 6.04 12.19 12.76
CA GLU A 100 4.85 12.28 11.92
C GLU A 100 4.38 10.88 11.47
N VAL A 101 5.29 9.98 11.10
CA VAL A 101 4.92 8.60 10.77
C VAL A 101 4.29 7.89 11.97
N ALA A 102 4.84 8.04 13.18
CA ALA A 102 4.27 7.46 14.39
C ALA A 102 2.85 8.00 14.68
N LYS A 103 2.60 9.29 14.43
CA LYS A 103 1.28 9.91 14.56
C LYS A 103 0.27 9.32 13.58
N ASP A 104 0.65 9.11 12.33
CA ASP A 104 -0.25 8.52 11.34
C ASP A 104 -0.44 7.01 11.55
N MET A 105 0.58 6.27 11.97
CA MET A 105 0.44 4.86 12.36
C MET A 105 -0.58 4.67 13.49
N ARG A 106 -0.59 5.57 14.49
CA ARG A 106 -1.63 5.56 15.54
C ARG A 106 -3.02 5.84 15.00
N ARG A 107 -3.16 6.72 14.01
CA ARG A 107 -4.45 7.04 13.37
C ARG A 107 -4.96 5.85 12.55
N ILE A 108 -4.06 5.15 11.86
CA ILE A 108 -4.37 3.94 11.09
C ILE A 108 -4.81 2.82 12.03
N ALA A 109 -4.07 2.59 13.13
CA ALA A 109 -4.40 1.55 14.11
C ALA A 109 -5.78 1.76 14.78
N LYS A 110 -6.27 3.00 14.89
CA LYS A 110 -7.63 3.30 15.42
C LYS A 110 -8.76 3.03 14.43
N ARG A 111 -8.45 2.80 13.14
CA ARG A 111 -9.43 2.61 12.06
C ARG A 111 -9.53 1.16 11.57
N GLY A 112 -8.63 0.28 11.99
CA GLY A 112 -8.69 -1.17 11.78
C GLY A 112 -9.44 -1.86 12.90
#